data_AF-A0A811K569-F1
#
_entry.id   AF-A0A811K569-F1
#
_cell.length_a   1.000
_cell.length_b   1.000
_cell.length_c   1.000
_cell.angle_alpha   90.00
_cell.angle_beta   90.00
_cell.angle_gamma   90.00
#
_symmetry.space_group_name_H-M   'P 1'
#
loop_
_entity.id
_entity.type
_entity.pdbx_description
1 polymer ?
#
loop_
_entity_poly.entity_id
_entity_poly.type
_entity_poly.pdbx_seq_one_letter_code
_entity_poly.pdbx_strand_id
1 'polypeptide(L)'
;MLKRHLNYARSVTNVLYLKHIRWNTGPKQIESYFSRFGTVRKVILNYDPKCGLHKGYGNVVFSNSEGVLNAIEHKPHMIDGDVVDVEMQTRTQR
;
A
#
# COMPACT_ATOMS: atom_id res chain seq x y z
N MET A 1 13.82 -19.88 -17.55
CA MET A 1 13.03 -18.63 -17.55
C MET A 1 11.59 -18.82 -17.04
N LEU A 2 10.88 -19.91 -17.36
CA LEU A 2 9.48 -20.15 -16.94
C LEU A 2 9.24 -20.22 -15.41
N LYS A 3 10.19 -20.72 -14.61
CA LYS A 3 10.05 -20.81 -13.15
C LYS A 3 10.00 -19.45 -12.44
N ARG A 4 10.59 -18.38 -13.00
CA ARG A 4 10.55 -17.01 -12.42
C ARG A 4 9.15 -16.40 -12.49
N HIS A 5 8.43 -16.61 -13.58
CA HIS A 5 7.06 -16.09 -13.76
C HIS A 5 6.05 -16.81 -12.83
N LEU A 6 6.16 -18.14 -12.68
CA LEU A 6 5.28 -18.88 -11.78
C LEU A 6 5.50 -18.53 -10.30
N ASN A 7 6.75 -18.28 -9.91
CA ASN A 7 7.07 -17.83 -8.55
C ASN A 7 6.63 -16.38 -8.31
N TYR A 8 6.66 -15.52 -9.33
CA TYR A 8 6.15 -14.15 -9.23
C TYR A 8 4.67 -14.13 -8.90
N ALA A 9 3.83 -14.87 -9.65
CA ALA A 9 2.39 -14.98 -9.38
C ALA A 9 2.07 -15.58 -7.99
N ARG A 10 2.88 -16.52 -7.51
CA ARG A 10 2.75 -17.08 -6.15
C ARG A 10 3.22 -16.15 -5.02
N SER A 11 3.96 -15.09 -5.34
CA SER A 11 4.48 -14.12 -4.38
C SER A 11 3.72 -12.80 -4.34
N VAL A 12 2.78 -12.56 -5.26
CA VAL A 12 1.96 -11.34 -5.26
C VAL A 12 0.98 -11.39 -4.10
N THR A 13 1.17 -10.51 -3.13
CA THR A 13 0.24 -10.34 -2.00
C THR A 13 -0.89 -9.38 -2.39
N ASN A 14 -1.96 -9.36 -1.61
CA ASN A 14 -3.01 -8.34 -1.68
C ASN A 14 -2.71 -7.13 -0.77
N VAL A 15 -1.46 -6.95 -0.34
CA VAL A 15 -1.05 -5.88 0.57
C VAL A 15 -0.04 -4.96 -0.09
N LEU A 16 -0.38 -3.68 -0.17
CA LEU A 16 0.45 -2.60 -0.67
C LEU A 16 1.04 -1.84 0.52
N TYR A 17 2.36 -1.79 0.60
CA TYR A 17 3.08 -1.00 1.59
C TYR A 17 3.23 0.44 1.10
N LEU A 18 2.96 1.41 1.99
CA LEU A 18 3.00 2.85 1.71
C LEU A 18 4.11 3.52 2.54
N LYS A 19 4.88 4.42 1.92
CA LYS A 19 5.91 5.27 2.56
C LYS A 19 5.70 6.73 2.20
N HIS A 20 6.30 7.61 3.00
CA HIS A 20 6.26 9.08 2.82
C HIS A 20 4.85 9.67 2.85
N ILE A 21 3.98 9.11 3.70
CA ILE A 21 2.63 9.63 3.92
C ILE A 21 2.71 10.92 4.74
N ARG A 22 2.10 11.99 4.25
CA ARG A 22 2.00 13.27 4.96
C ARG A 22 1.31 13.10 6.31
N TRP A 23 1.82 13.78 7.35
CA TRP A 23 1.40 13.60 8.75
C TRP A 23 -0.09 13.83 9.06
N ASN A 24 -0.83 14.52 8.18
CA ASN A 24 -2.26 14.77 8.32
C ASN A 24 -3.13 13.92 7.36
N THR A 25 -2.53 13.08 6.53
CA THR A 25 -3.25 12.18 5.63
C THR A 25 -3.72 10.95 6.40
N GLY A 26 -5.03 10.90 6.64
CA GLY A 26 -5.68 9.84 7.43
C GLY A 26 -6.05 8.59 6.62
N PRO A 27 -6.55 7.54 7.31
CA PRO A 27 -6.95 6.29 6.68
C PRO A 27 -8.04 6.46 5.60
N LYS A 28 -8.99 7.39 5.80
CA LYS A 28 -10.11 7.63 4.86
C LYS A 28 -9.62 8.21 3.53
N GLN A 29 -8.68 9.16 3.57
CA GLN A 29 -8.08 9.75 2.37
C GLN A 29 -7.33 8.67 1.57
N ILE A 30 -6.54 7.84 2.27
CA ILE A 30 -5.81 6.72 1.67
C ILE A 30 -6.78 5.71 1.05
N GLU A 31 -7.81 5.30 1.79
CA GLU A 31 -8.83 4.37 1.30
C GLU A 31 -9.53 4.90 0.05
N SER A 32 -9.98 6.16 0.09
CA SER A 32 -10.64 6.81 -1.04
C SER A 32 -9.73 6.86 -2.27
N TYR A 33 -8.47 7.24 -2.10
CA TYR A 33 -7.49 7.33 -3.18
C TYR A 33 -7.20 5.96 -3.82
N PHE A 34 -6.91 4.95 -2.98
CA PHE A 34 -6.50 3.63 -3.45
C PHE A 34 -7.67 2.75 -3.93
N SER A 35 -8.92 3.10 -3.60
CA SER A 35 -10.11 2.41 -4.10
C SER A 35 -10.24 2.43 -5.63
N ARG A 36 -9.51 3.33 -6.32
CA ARG A 36 -9.43 3.38 -7.80
C ARG A 36 -8.66 2.23 -8.42
N PHE A 37 -7.82 1.53 -7.63
CA PHE A 37 -7.02 0.41 -8.12
C PHE A 37 -7.66 -0.95 -7.81
N GLY A 38 -8.60 -0.99 -6.87
CA GLY A 38 -9.36 -2.17 -6.48
C GLY A 38 -10.11 -1.97 -5.17
N THR A 39 -10.94 -2.94 -4.78
CA THR A 39 -11.67 -2.88 -3.51
C THR A 39 -10.70 -2.89 -2.32
N VAL A 40 -10.65 -1.80 -1.56
CA VAL A 40 -9.90 -1.71 -0.32
C VAL A 40 -10.69 -2.39 0.79
N ARG A 41 -10.05 -3.32 1.51
CA ARG A 41 -10.62 -3.98 2.70
C ARG A 41 -10.23 -3.28 3.99
N LYS A 42 -9.00 -2.76 4.04
CA LYS A 42 -8.46 -2.14 5.25
C LYS A 42 -7.31 -1.20 4.92
N VAL A 43 -7.24 -0.09 5.64
CA VAL A 43 -6.05 0.75 5.74
C VAL A 43 -5.48 0.64 7.14
N ILE A 44 -4.17 0.43 7.24
CA ILE A 44 -3.44 0.33 8.52
C ILE A 44 -2.34 1.38 8.48
N LEU A 45 -2.44 2.41 9.31
CA LEU A 45 -1.35 3.36 9.53
C LEU A 45 -0.63 3.00 10.84
N ASN A 46 0.69 3.16 10.86
CA ASN A 46 1.48 2.94 12.07
C ASN A 46 1.59 4.24 12.86
N TYR A 47 1.12 4.24 14.10
CA TYR A 47 1.09 5.43 14.96
C TYR A 47 2.21 5.44 15.99
N ASP A 48 2.68 6.63 16.34
CA ASP A 48 3.46 6.87 17.53
C ASP A 48 2.52 6.96 18.74
N PRO A 49 2.65 6.07 19.75
CA PRO A 49 1.76 6.07 20.91
C PRO A 49 1.91 7.31 21.79
N LYS A 50 3.00 8.08 21.69
CA LYS A 50 3.23 9.27 22.52
C LYS A 50 2.49 10.50 22.02
N CYS A 51 2.55 10.77 20.71
CA CYS A 51 1.93 11.95 20.11
C CYS A 51 0.61 11.65 19.38
N GLY A 52 0.29 10.38 19.15
CA GLY A 52 -0.92 9.96 18.42
C GLY A 52 -0.86 10.21 16.91
N LEU A 53 0.28 10.68 16.39
CA LEU A 53 0.49 10.90 14.95
C LEU A 53 0.99 9.64 14.27
N HIS A 54 0.61 9.44 13.01
CA HIS A 54 1.18 8.34 12.23
C HIS A 54 2.62 8.64 11.82
N LYS A 55 3.41 7.58 11.67
CA LYS A 55 4.85 7.64 11.41
C LYS A 55 5.19 7.80 9.92
N GLY A 56 4.23 8.24 9.10
CA GLY A 56 4.42 8.42 7.66
C GLY A 56 4.49 7.13 6.82
N TYR A 57 4.08 5.98 7.37
CA TYR A 57 4.00 4.71 6.63
C TYR A 57 2.83 3.84 7.10
N GLY A 58 2.44 2.89 6.25
CA GLY A 58 1.30 2.04 6.50
C GLY A 58 1.08 1.00 5.40
N ASN A 59 -0.09 0.38 5.41
CA ASN A 59 -0.50 -0.62 4.42
C ASN A 59 -1.93 -0.41 3.96
N VAL A 60 -2.17 -0.71 2.68
CA VAL A 60 -3.51 -0.91 2.10
C VAL A 60 -3.68 -2.39 1.82
N VAL A 61 -4.74 -2.99 2.37
CA VAL A 61 -5.12 -4.38 2.11
C VAL A 61 -6.26 -4.36 1.10
N PHE A 62 -6.03 -4.85 -0.10
CA PHE A 62 -7.04 -5.02 -1.13
C PHE A 62 -7.79 -6.34 -0.97
N SER A 63 -8.95 -6.48 -1.61
CA SER A 63 -9.67 -7.76 -1.68
C SER A 63 -8.93 -8.81 -2.50
N ASN A 64 -8.15 -8.38 -3.49
CA ASN A 64 -7.38 -9.24 -4.39
C ASN A 64 -5.99 -8.63 -4.66
N SER A 65 -5.08 -9.44 -5.20
CA SER A 65 -3.72 -9.01 -5.56
C SER A 65 -3.69 -8.05 -6.76
N GLU A 66 -4.73 -8.05 -7.61
CA GLU A 66 -4.85 -7.13 -8.74
C GLU A 66 -4.80 -5.67 -8.28
N GLY A 67 -5.41 -5.33 -7.15
CA GLY A 67 -5.32 -3.98 -6.59
C GLY A 67 -3.89 -3.50 -6.30
N VAL A 68 -3.02 -4.42 -5.88
CA VAL A 68 -1.58 -4.13 -5.66
C VAL A 68 -0.86 -3.92 -6.98
N LEU A 69 -1.11 -4.80 -7.96
CA LEU A 69 -0.49 -4.72 -9.29
C LEU A 69 -0.88 -3.42 -9.99
N ASN A 70 -2.18 -3.09 -9.99
CA ASN A 70 -2.72 -1.86 -10.55
C ASN A 70 -2.09 -0.63 -9.91
N ALA A 71 -1.98 -0.59 -8.57
CA ALA A 71 -1.34 0.54 -7.90
C ALA A 71 0.14 0.67 -8.31
N ILE A 72 0.90 -0.43 -8.33
CA ILE A 72 2.33 -0.41 -8.71
C ILE A 72 2.55 0.08 -10.14
N GLU A 73 1.67 -0.30 -11.07
CA GLU A 73 1.73 0.12 -12.48
C GLU A 73 1.42 1.61 -12.66
N HIS A 74 0.60 2.19 -11.78
CA HIS A 74 0.14 3.58 -11.88
C HIS A 74 0.91 4.56 -10.96
N LYS A 75 2.21 4.32 -10.78
CA LYS A 75 3.11 5.28 -10.11
C LYS A 75 3.39 6.50 -11.02
N PRO A 76 3.69 7.68 -10.46
CA PRO A 76 3.70 8.01 -9.03
C PRO A 76 2.30 8.23 -8.46
N HIS A 77 2.16 8.17 -7.12
CA HIS A 77 0.91 8.48 -6.45
C HIS A 77 1.00 9.78 -5.66
N MET A 78 -0.01 10.64 -5.83
CA MET A 78 -0.08 11.96 -5.20
C MET A 78 -1.28 12.02 -4.26
N ILE A 79 -1.06 12.18 -2.95
CA ILE A 79 -2.12 12.26 -1.94
C ILE A 79 -1.88 13.51 -1.10
N ASP A 80 -2.88 14.37 -0.97
CA ASP A 80 -2.82 15.64 -0.23
C ASP A 80 -1.62 16.54 -0.62
N GLY A 81 -1.18 16.45 -1.88
CA GLY A 81 -0.08 17.24 -2.44
C GLY A 81 1.31 16.61 -2.33
N ASP A 82 1.45 15.48 -1.62
CA ASP A 82 2.73 14.79 -1.44
C ASP A 82 2.78 13.48 -2.24
N VAL A 83 3.98 13.09 -2.67
CA VAL A 83 4.22 11.79 -3.31
C VAL A 83 4.21 10.70 -2.26
N VAL A 84 3.36 9.68 -2.43
CA VAL A 84 3.32 8.48 -1.60
C VAL A 84 3.98 7.33 -2.36
N ASP A 85 5.10 6.84 -1.82
CA ASP A 85 5.82 5.71 -2.40
C ASP A 85 5.13 4.41 -2.04
N VAL A 86 5.01 3.50 -3.02
CA VAL A 86 4.33 2.22 -2.84
C VAL A 86 5.18 1.03 -3.25
N GLU A 87 5.09 -0.04 -2.49
CA GLU A 87 5.79 -1.29 -2.74
C GLU A 87 4.87 -2.47 -2.47
N MET A 88 5.02 -3.55 -3.24
CA MET A 88 4.37 -4.80 -2.89
C MET A 88 4.93 -5.27 -1.55
N GLN A 89 4.05 -5.56 -0.59
CA GLN A 89 4.54 -6.13 0.66
C GLN A 89 5.02 -7.56 0.40
N THR A 90 6.33 -7.78 0.56
CA THR A 90 6.92 -9.11 0.56
C THR A 90 6.76 -9.70 1.96
N ARG A 91 6.42 -10.99 2.07
CA ARG A 91 6.53 -11.68 3.37
C ARG A 91 8.01 -11.72 3.74
N THR A 92 8.43 -10.89 4.68
CA THR A 92 9.69 -11.12 5.39
C THR A 92 9.51 -12.43 6.16
N GLN A 93 10.13 -13.51 5.70
CA GLN A 93 10.32 -14.69 6.54
C GLN A 93 11.22 -14.25 7.69
N ARG A 94 10.66 -14.18 8.90
CA ARG A 94 11.46 -14.16 10.12
C ARG A 94 11.97 -15.56 10.40
#